data_AF-A0A3M4LJ09-F1
#
_entry.id   AF-A0A3M4LJ09-F1
#
_cell.length_a   1.000
_cell.length_b   1.000
_cell.length_c   1.000
_cell.angle_alpha   90.00
_cell.angle_beta   90.00
_cell.angle_gamma   90.00
#
_symmetry.space_group_name_H-M   'P 1'
#
loop_
_entity.id
_entity.type
_entity.pdbx_description
1 polymer ?
#
loop_
_entity_poly.entity_id
_entity_poly.type
_entity_poly.pdbx_seq_one_letter_code
_entity_poly.pdbx_strand_id
1 'polypeptide(L)'
;MNNGTASAVSRAYFKGTIASPGRSVPWLVETFNYSISGGLEPRESQSWSLAPNQFSDWGKVEPPKDAIFTVAVERLDGADYKPLFDAGSFTERDATRLTALETKYAQ
;
A
#
# COMPACT_ATOMS: atom_id res chain seq x y z
N MET A 1 8.21 -4.93 -6.27
CA MET A 1 8.22 -3.66 -5.51
C MET A 1 9.59 -3.02 -5.64
N ASN A 2 9.64 -1.70 -5.83
CA ASN A 2 10.88 -0.91 -5.74
C ASN A 2 10.71 0.07 -4.57
N ASN A 3 11.68 0.13 -3.65
CA ASN A 3 11.67 1.12 -2.58
C ASN A 3 12.09 2.50 -3.14
N GLY A 4 11.13 3.25 -3.63
CA GLY A 4 11.34 4.63 -4.10
C GLY A 4 11.47 5.67 -2.98
N THR A 5 11.50 5.25 -1.71
CA THR A 5 11.63 6.17 -0.58
C THR A 5 13.09 6.41 -0.21
N ALA A 6 13.35 7.42 0.63
CA ALA A 6 14.68 7.71 1.18
C ALA A 6 14.97 6.94 2.48
N SER A 7 14.13 5.97 2.85
CA SER A 7 14.20 5.26 4.13
C SER A 7 14.12 3.75 3.92
N ALA A 8 14.78 2.99 4.80
CA ALA A 8 14.62 1.54 4.84
C ALA A 8 13.19 1.19 5.28
N VAL A 9 12.58 0.19 4.62
CA VAL A 9 11.21 -0.27 4.88
C VAL A 9 11.25 -1.68 5.46
N SER A 10 10.62 -1.89 6.61
CA SER A 10 10.53 -3.22 7.26
C SER A 10 9.22 -3.94 6.96
N ARG A 11 8.15 -3.20 6.67
CA ARG A 11 6.83 -3.76 6.39
C ARG A 11 6.01 -2.83 5.52
N ALA A 12 5.21 -3.41 4.64
CA ALA A 12 4.26 -2.68 3.81
C ALA A 12 2.84 -3.20 4.01
N TYR A 13 1.89 -2.28 4.13
CA TYR A 13 0.45 -2.54 4.27
C TYR A 13 -0.25 -2.07 3.00
N PHE A 14 -1.18 -2.88 2.54
CA PHE A 14 -1.86 -2.70 1.28
C PHE A 14 -3.36 -2.87 1.46
N LYS A 15 -4.11 -2.14 0.64
CA LYS A 15 -5.53 -2.38 0.39
C LYS A 15 -5.69 -2.99 -0.98
N GLY A 16 -6.20 -4.21 -1.02
CA GLY A 16 -6.60 -4.89 -2.22
C GLY A 16 -8.08 -4.62 -2.51
N THR A 17 -8.40 -4.31 -3.76
CA THR A 17 -9.78 -4.17 -4.23
C THR A 17 -9.99 -5.00 -5.49
N ILE A 18 -11.02 -5.84 -5.50
CA ILE A 18 -11.45 -6.58 -6.69
C ILE A 18 -12.77 -5.97 -7.16
N ALA A 19 -12.81 -5.43 -8.37
CA ALA A 19 -14.02 -4.83 -8.94
C ALA A 19 -14.11 -5.04 -10.45
N SER A 20 -15.31 -5.29 -10.96
CA SER A 20 -15.58 -5.23 -12.40
C SER A 20 -15.82 -3.78 -12.84
N PRO A 21 -15.45 -3.41 -14.08
CA PRO A 21 -15.77 -2.10 -14.64
C PRO A 21 -17.27 -1.78 -14.53
N GLY A 22 -17.60 -0.54 -14.14
CA GLY A 22 -18.99 -0.06 -14.08
C GLY A 22 -19.81 -0.50 -12.86
N ARG A 23 -19.27 -1.32 -11.95
CA ARG A 23 -19.95 -1.60 -10.67
C ARG A 23 -19.62 -0.55 -9.62
N SER A 24 -20.63 -0.12 -8.87
CA SER A 24 -20.47 0.77 -7.71
C SER A 24 -20.01 0.03 -6.45
N VAL A 25 -20.27 -1.28 -6.37
CA VAL A 25 -19.89 -2.12 -5.21
C VAL A 25 -18.85 -3.15 -5.66
N PRO A 26 -17.62 -3.11 -5.09
CA PRO A 26 -16.57 -4.08 -5.39
C PRO A 26 -16.93 -5.48 -4.88
N TRP A 27 -16.33 -6.50 -5.47
CA TRP A 27 -16.46 -7.90 -5.04
C TRP A 27 -15.74 -8.17 -3.72
N LEU A 28 -14.61 -7.48 -3.52
CA LEU A 28 -13.82 -7.58 -2.31
C LEU A 28 -13.06 -6.27 -2.07
N VAL A 29 -13.00 -5.86 -0.81
CA VAL A 29 -12.08 -4.83 -0.32
C VAL A 29 -11.48 -5.34 0.98
N GLU A 30 -10.19 -5.59 0.99
CA GLU A 30 -9.50 -6.11 2.17
C GLU A 30 -8.09 -5.53 2.28
N THR A 31 -7.60 -5.48 3.52
CA THR A 31 -6.24 -5.05 3.83
C THR A 31 -5.36 -6.24 4.13
N PHE A 32 -4.12 -6.22 3.64
CA PHE A 32 -3.11 -7.22 3.94
C PHE A 32 -1.75 -6.56 4.09
N ASN A 33 -0.78 -7.26 4.68
CA ASN A 33 0.57 -6.73 4.87
C ASN A 33 1.64 -7.79 4.64
N TYR A 34 2.84 -7.33 4.31
CA TYR A 34 4.02 -8.17 4.16
C TYR A 34 5.16 -7.60 4.99
N SER A 35 5.70 -8.43 5.88
CA SER A 35 6.96 -8.13 6.58
C SER A 35 8.13 -8.50 5.67
N ILE A 36 9.14 -7.64 5.62
CA ILE A 36 10.30 -7.79 4.76
C ILE A 36 11.47 -8.22 5.66
N SER A 37 11.87 -9.48 5.57
CA SER A 37 12.99 -10.00 6.37
C SER A 37 14.28 -9.26 6.00
N GLY A 38 14.94 -8.65 6.98
CA GLY A 38 16.10 -7.78 6.76
C GLY A 38 15.76 -6.36 6.29
N GLY A 39 14.50 -6.07 5.99
CA GLY A 39 14.05 -4.81 5.41
C GLY A 39 14.35 -4.69 3.91
N LEU A 40 13.95 -3.55 3.34
CA LEU A 40 14.23 -3.15 1.96
C LEU A 40 14.89 -1.78 1.99
N GLU A 41 16.16 -1.69 1.58
CA GLU A 41 16.93 -0.45 1.61
C GLU A 41 16.45 0.55 0.53
N PRO A 42 16.77 1.85 0.65
CA PRO A 42 16.45 2.82 -0.39
C PRO A 42 16.92 2.39 -1.77
N ARG A 43 16.03 2.46 -2.76
CA ARG A 43 16.22 2.06 -4.17
C ARG A 43 16.38 0.56 -4.42
N GLU A 44 16.31 -0.27 -3.39
CA GLU A 44 16.32 -1.72 -3.55
C GLU A 44 14.98 -2.21 -4.15
N SER A 45 15.03 -3.31 -4.89
CA SER A 45 13.87 -3.92 -5.53
C SER A 45 13.74 -5.38 -5.14
N GLN A 46 12.51 -5.80 -4.85
CA GLN A 46 12.18 -7.18 -4.55
C GLN A 46 10.90 -7.59 -5.26
N SER A 47 10.87 -8.83 -5.76
CA SER A 47 9.68 -9.43 -6.36
C SER A 47 8.93 -10.24 -5.31
N TRP A 48 7.63 -10.00 -5.19
CA TRP A 48 6.75 -10.71 -4.27
C TRP A 48 5.61 -11.36 -5.04
N SER A 49 5.26 -12.57 -4.64
CA SER A 49 3.95 -13.14 -4.98
C SER A 49 2.96 -12.67 -3.92
N LEU A 50 2.09 -11.73 -4.28
CA LEU A 50 1.01 -11.31 -3.40
C LEU A 50 -0.03 -12.43 -3.38
N ALA A 51 0.07 -13.27 -2.35
CA ALA A 51 -0.90 -14.30 -2.03
C ALA A 51 -1.57 -13.92 -0.69
N PRO A 52 -2.65 -13.11 -0.72
CA PRO A 52 -3.45 -12.85 0.47
C PRO A 52 -3.98 -14.15 1.06
N ASN A 53 -4.33 -14.14 2.35
CA ASN A 53 -4.67 -15.34 3.10
C ASN A 53 -5.91 -16.05 2.53
N GLN A 54 -5.76 -17.30 2.05
CA GLN A 54 -6.88 -18.10 1.53
C GLN A 54 -7.99 -18.38 2.55
N PHE A 55 -7.75 -18.24 3.85
CA PHE A 55 -8.79 -18.42 4.86
C PHE A 55 -9.64 -17.17 5.11
N SER A 56 -9.25 -16.02 4.54
CA SER A 56 -10.03 -14.77 4.58
C SER A 56 -11.08 -14.73 3.46
N ASP A 57 -11.76 -13.60 3.25
CA ASP A 57 -12.73 -13.50 2.16
C ASP A 57 -12.04 -13.52 0.78
N TRP A 58 -10.71 -13.32 0.73
CA TRP A 58 -9.90 -13.59 -0.47
C TRP A 58 -10.04 -15.01 -1.00
N GLY A 59 -10.16 -16.03 -0.14
CA GLY A 59 -10.32 -17.41 -0.61
C GLY A 59 -11.76 -17.80 -0.93
N LYS A 60 -12.73 -16.91 -0.64
CA LYS A 60 -14.17 -17.14 -0.86
C LYS A 60 -14.71 -16.31 -2.02
N VAL A 61 -14.04 -15.23 -2.39
CA VAL A 61 -14.49 -14.36 -3.48
C VAL A 61 -14.34 -15.10 -4.81
N GLU A 62 -15.43 -15.15 -5.59
CA GLU A 62 -15.45 -15.71 -6.94
C GLU A 62 -15.75 -14.58 -7.93
N PRO A 63 -14.77 -13.72 -8.26
CA PRO A 63 -15.01 -12.60 -9.14
C PRO A 63 -15.14 -13.07 -10.60
N PRO A 64 -15.93 -12.37 -11.43
CA PRO A 64 -16.03 -12.65 -12.86
C PRO A 64 -14.69 -12.40 -13.57
N LYS A 65 -14.55 -12.95 -14.80
CA LYS A 65 -13.30 -12.86 -15.59
C LYS A 65 -12.85 -11.44 -15.93
N ASP A 66 -13.78 -10.50 -15.94
CA ASP A 66 -13.53 -9.09 -16.23
C ASP A 66 -13.17 -8.27 -14.99
N ALA A 67 -13.16 -8.89 -13.80
CA ALA A 67 -12.79 -8.21 -12.58
C ALA A 67 -11.31 -7.81 -12.60
N ILE A 68 -11.05 -6.60 -12.14
CA ILE A 68 -9.70 -6.02 -12.03
C ILE A 68 -9.31 -6.03 -10.57
N PHE A 69 -8.13 -6.55 -10.29
CA PHE A 69 -7.50 -6.44 -8.97
C PHE A 69 -6.60 -5.21 -8.93
N THR A 70 -6.91 -4.28 -8.04
CA THR A 70 -6.10 -3.08 -7.78
C THR A 70 -5.52 -3.14 -6.37
N VAL A 71 -4.30 -2.62 -6.23
CA VAL A 71 -3.57 -2.57 -4.96
C VAL A 71 -3.14 -1.15 -4.68
N ALA A 72 -3.50 -0.64 -3.51
CA ALA A 72 -3.03 0.64 -2.99
C ALA A 72 -2.14 0.41 -1.77
N VAL A 73 -1.06 1.17 -1.64
CA VAL A 73 -0.23 1.18 -0.43
C VAL A 73 -0.92 2.05 0.61
N GLU A 74 -1.23 1.49 1.78
CA GLU A 74 -1.83 2.24 2.88
C GLU A 74 -0.78 2.74 3.87
N ARG A 75 0.25 1.93 4.13
CA ARG A 75 1.27 2.28 5.12
C ARG A 75 2.59 1.59 4.84
N LEU A 76 3.69 2.25 5.19
CA LEU A 76 5.04 1.68 5.24
C LEU A 76 5.62 1.88 6.63
N ASP A 77 6.13 0.81 7.24
CA ASP A 77 6.89 0.88 8.48
C ASP A 77 8.40 0.92 8.19
N GLY A 78 9.12 1.69 8.99
CA GLY A 78 10.58 1.84 8.89
C GLY A 78 11.34 0.73 9.60
N ALA A 79 12.66 0.82 9.62
CA ALA A 79 13.53 -0.16 10.28
C ALA A 79 13.26 -0.33 11.79
N ASP A 80 12.65 0.68 12.42
CA ASP A 80 12.23 0.68 13.83
C ASP A 80 10.81 0.14 14.04
N TYR A 81 10.18 -0.41 12.99
CA TYR A 81 8.81 -0.92 12.96
C TYR A 81 7.72 0.14 13.23
N LYS A 82 8.08 1.43 13.13
CA LYS A 82 7.12 2.53 13.25
C LYS A 82 6.67 3.03 11.88
N PRO A 83 5.47 3.62 11.78
CA PRO A 83 5.00 4.19 10.51
C PRO A 83 5.95 5.28 10.01
N LEU A 84 6.42 5.14 8.77
CA LEU A 84 7.10 6.18 8.01
C LEU A 84 6.11 6.99 7.17
N PHE A 85 5.13 6.29 6.60
CA PHE A 85 4.06 6.84 5.78
C PHE A 85 2.79 6.09 6.14
N ASP A 86 1.70 6.80 6.43
CA ASP A 86 0.41 6.22 6.78
C ASP A 86 -0.70 7.05 6.14
N ALA A 87 -1.41 6.48 5.17
CA ALA A 87 -2.46 7.16 4.43
C ALA A 87 -3.72 7.39 5.27
N GLY A 88 -3.86 6.75 6.43
CA GLY A 88 -4.98 6.90 7.34
C GLY A 88 -4.81 8.03 8.36
N SER A 89 -3.60 8.60 8.50
CA SER A 89 -3.28 9.60 9.52
C SER A 89 -2.60 10.82 8.90
N PHE A 90 -3.09 12.02 9.20
CA PHE A 90 -2.40 13.25 8.82
C PHE A 90 -1.41 13.65 9.92
N THR A 91 -0.11 13.52 9.62
CA THR A 91 1.00 13.75 10.56
C THR A 91 1.65 15.12 10.38
N GLU A 92 2.53 15.54 11.30
CA GLU A 92 3.35 16.76 11.14
C GLU A 92 4.21 16.73 9.86
N ARG A 93 4.64 15.53 9.45
CA ARG A 93 5.35 15.32 8.20
C ARG A 93 4.45 15.64 7.00
N ASP A 94 3.19 15.25 7.06
CA ASP A 94 2.22 15.51 5.99
C ASP A 94 1.89 17.01 5.91
N ALA A 95 1.74 17.68 7.05
CA ALA A 95 1.63 19.14 7.09
C ALA A 95 2.83 19.83 6.45
N THR A 96 4.05 19.44 6.85
CA THR A 96 5.30 20.00 6.30
C THR A 96 5.41 19.76 4.80
N ARG A 97 5.08 18.54 4.34
CA ARG A 97 5.11 18.17 2.93
C ARG A 97 4.04 18.93 2.14
N LEU A 98 2.84 19.09 2.69
CA LEU A 98 1.76 19.86 2.06
C LEU A 98 2.17 21.31 1.87
N THR A 99 2.67 21.99 2.91
CA THR A 99 3.16 23.37 2.82
C THR A 99 4.27 23.52 1.77
N ALA A 100 5.20 22.56 1.71
CA ALA A 100 6.26 22.57 0.70
C ALA A 100 5.70 22.40 -0.73
N LEU A 101 4.68 21.57 -0.91
CA LEU A 101 4.02 21.37 -2.20
C LEU A 101 3.22 22.63 -2.60
N GLU A 102 2.43 23.20 -1.70
CA GLU A 102 1.69 24.45 -1.93
C GLU A 102 2.65 25.58 -2.36
N THR A 103 3.76 25.75 -1.65
CA THR A 103 4.78 26.76 -2.00
C THR A 103 5.39 26.51 -3.39
N LYS A 104 5.68 25.24 -3.72
CA LYS A 104 6.32 24.85 -4.97
C LYS A 104 5.41 25.01 -6.20
N TYR A 105 4.10 24.82 -6.03
CA TYR A 105 3.12 24.81 -7.12
C TYR A 105 2.17 26.02 -7.11
N ALA A 106 2.38 27.00 -6.23
CA ALA A 106 1.65 28.26 -6.21
C ALA A 106 2.13 29.27 -7.29
N GLN A 107 2.90 28.83 -8.29
CA GLN A 107 3.35 29.63 -9.45
C GLN A 107 2.76 29.11 -10.75
#